data_AF-L7UZR8-F1
#
_entry.id   AF-L7UZR8-F1
#
_cell.length_a   1.000
_cell.length_b   1.000
_cell.length_c   1.000
_cell.angle_alpha   90.00
_cell.angle_beta   90.00
_cell.angle_gamma   90.00
#
_symmetry.space_group_name_H-M   'P 1'
#
loop_
_entity.id
_entity.type
_entity.pdbx_description
1 polymer ?
#
loop_
_entity_poly.entity_id
_entity_poly.type
_entity_poly.pdbx_seq_one_letter_code
_entity_poly.pdbx_strand_id
1 'polypeptide(L)'
;MADIWTTIAAERGALADDLATLPADRWETPSLCAGWRVRDVVAHLCATASLNPARFFLGMAAAGFSFDRFTNGQLAKHLGPDPAATLDEFRGLQHATSAPPGPKVSWLGEIVLHGADIRQPLGIPHTYSPGALRQTIDF
;
A
#
# COMPACT_ATOMS: atom_id res chain seq x y z
N MET A 1 7.73 -6.50 22.02
CA MET A 1 7.18 -6.46 20.65
C MET A 1 7.54 -5.10 20.08
N ALA A 2 7.92 -5.02 18.80
CA ALA A 2 8.11 -3.72 18.16
C ALA A 2 6.76 -2.96 18.11
N ASP A 3 6.81 -1.63 18.13
CA ASP A 3 5.63 -0.82 17.88
C ASP A 3 5.02 -1.14 16.51
N ILE A 4 3.70 -1.04 16.38
CA ILE A 4 2.99 -1.43 15.15
C ILE A 4 3.45 -0.60 13.94
N TRP A 5 3.74 0.69 14.13
CA TRP A 5 4.22 1.54 13.04
C TRP A 5 5.66 1.23 12.66
N THR A 6 6.48 0.77 13.61
CA THR A 6 7.81 0.23 13.29
C THR A 6 7.70 -1.02 12.41
N THR A 7 6.73 -1.89 12.71
CA THR A 7 6.47 -3.10 11.90
C THR A 7 5.96 -2.74 10.50
N ILE A 8 4.99 -1.82 10.41
CA ILE A 8 4.47 -1.32 9.12
C ILE A 8 5.60 -0.70 8.29
N ALA A 9 6.45 0.13 8.89
CA ALA A 9 7.55 0.77 8.19
C ALA A 9 8.60 -0.23 7.70
N ALA A 10 8.83 -1.32 8.43
CA ALA A 10 9.71 -2.40 8.00
C ALA A 10 9.13 -3.14 6.78
N GLU A 11 7.84 -3.47 6.78
CA GLU A 11 7.19 -4.14 5.65
C GLU A 11 7.10 -3.23 4.40
N ARG A 12 6.84 -1.93 4.59
CA ARG A 12 6.91 -0.94 3.49
C ARG A 12 8.31 -0.86 2.90
N GLY A 13 9.34 -0.79 3.76
CA GLY A 13 10.75 -0.77 3.33
C GLY A 13 11.12 -2.02 2.53
N ALA A 14 10.78 -3.20 3.05
CA ALA A 14 11.03 -4.46 2.36
C ALA A 14 10.35 -4.52 0.98
N LEU A 15 9.08 -4.07 0.88
CA LEU A 15 8.40 -4.02 -0.41
C LEU A 15 9.05 -3.01 -1.36
N ALA A 16 9.46 -1.84 -0.86
CA ALA A 16 10.15 -0.85 -1.68
C ALA A 16 11.50 -1.38 -2.20
N ASP A 17 12.22 -2.18 -1.41
CA ASP A 17 13.49 -2.80 -1.79
C ASP A 17 13.30 -3.89 -2.85
N ASP A 18 12.27 -4.73 -2.70
CA ASP A 18 11.88 -5.71 -3.71
C ASP A 18 11.60 -5.04 -5.07
N LEU A 19 10.89 -3.91 -5.04
CA LEU A 19 10.46 -3.19 -6.24
C LEU A 19 11.55 -2.31 -6.87
N ALA A 20 12.60 -1.95 -6.12
CA ALA A 20 13.68 -1.08 -6.62
C ALA A 20 14.47 -1.68 -7.79
N THR A 21 14.48 -3.00 -7.92
CA THR A 21 15.16 -3.72 -9.00
C THR A 21 14.20 -4.23 -10.07
N LEU A 22 12.89 -3.97 -9.93
CA LEU A 22 11.87 -4.50 -10.82
C LEU A 22 11.91 -3.78 -12.17
N PRO A 23 12.08 -4.49 -13.30
CA PRO A 23 12.00 -3.91 -14.63
C PRO A 23 10.68 -3.17 -14.87
N ALA A 24 10.73 -2.05 -15.60
CA ALA A 24 9.58 -1.15 -15.76
C ALA A 24 8.33 -1.83 -16.39
N ASP A 25 8.53 -2.78 -17.31
CA ASP A 25 7.45 -3.56 -17.94
C ASP A 25 6.69 -4.44 -16.93
N ARG A 26 7.40 -4.95 -15.92
CA ARG A 26 6.82 -5.82 -14.89
C ARG A 26 5.91 -5.07 -13.92
N TRP A 27 5.95 -3.75 -13.88
CA TRP A 27 4.97 -2.94 -13.14
C TRP A 27 3.57 -2.98 -13.76
N GLU A 28 3.45 -3.43 -15.01
CA GLU A 28 2.16 -3.69 -15.67
C GLU A 28 1.61 -5.09 -15.37
N THR A 29 2.34 -5.92 -14.61
CA THR A 29 1.86 -7.26 -14.23
C THR A 29 0.55 -7.13 -13.45
N PRO A 30 -0.50 -7.90 -13.80
CA PRO A 30 -1.71 -7.97 -12.99
C PRO A 30 -1.40 -8.42 -11.57
N SER A 31 -1.91 -7.68 -10.59
CA SER A 31 -1.88 -8.08 -9.19
C SER A 31 -2.98 -9.10 -8.88
N LEU A 32 -3.00 -9.61 -7.65
CA LEU A 32 -4.14 -10.40 -7.18
C LEU A 32 -5.41 -9.55 -6.92
N CYS A 33 -5.26 -8.22 -6.81
CA CYS A 33 -6.40 -7.30 -6.81
C CYS A 33 -6.99 -7.20 -8.23
N ALA A 34 -8.25 -7.60 -8.38
CA ALA A 34 -8.92 -7.61 -9.68
C ALA A 34 -8.91 -6.23 -10.34
N GLY A 35 -8.42 -6.19 -11.58
CA GLY A 35 -8.34 -4.94 -12.37
C GLY A 35 -7.16 -4.03 -12.02
N TRP A 36 -6.32 -4.40 -11.05
CA TRP A 36 -5.15 -3.61 -10.66
C TRP A 36 -3.85 -4.29 -11.07
N ARG A 37 -2.92 -3.49 -11.57
CA ARG A 37 -1.54 -3.91 -11.80
C ARG A 37 -0.70 -3.57 -10.58
N VAL A 38 0.53 -4.06 -10.55
CA VAL A 38 1.50 -3.76 -9.47
C VAL A 38 1.58 -2.26 -9.17
N ARG A 39 1.71 -1.40 -10.19
CA ARG A 39 1.76 0.06 -9.96
C ARG A 39 0.50 0.64 -9.32
N ASP A 40 -0.66 0.08 -9.63
CA ASP A 40 -1.93 0.55 -9.10
C ASP A 40 -2.03 0.19 -7.59
N VAL A 41 -1.58 -1.01 -7.21
CA VAL A 41 -1.49 -1.40 -5.79
C VAL A 41 -0.48 -0.53 -5.02
N VAL A 42 0.69 -0.22 -5.60
CA VAL A 42 1.68 0.67 -4.96
C VAL A 42 1.11 2.08 -4.76
N ALA A 43 0.44 2.64 -5.78
CA ALA A 43 -0.23 3.94 -5.66
C ALA A 43 -1.35 3.92 -4.60
N HIS A 44 -2.07 2.81 -4.47
CA HIS A 44 -3.05 2.62 -3.40
C HIS A 44 -2.39 2.68 -2.02
N LEU A 45 -1.27 1.99 -1.83
CA LEU A 45 -0.49 2.02 -0.58
C LEU A 45 0.06 3.43 -0.26
N CYS A 46 0.41 4.23 -1.28
CA CYS A 46 0.75 5.64 -1.08
C CYS A 46 -0.46 6.45 -0.57
N ALA A 47 -1.64 6.22 -1.15
CA ALA A 47 -2.86 6.91 -0.76
C ALA A 47 -3.21 6.65 0.71
N THR A 48 -3.23 5.40 1.12
CA THR A 48 -3.54 5.02 2.50
C THR A 48 -2.48 5.53 3.49
N ALA A 49 -1.20 5.52 3.11
CA ALA A 49 -0.14 6.08 3.96
C ALA A 49 -0.18 7.62 4.08
N SER A 50 -0.69 8.34 3.07
CA SER A 50 -0.72 9.81 3.04
C SER A 50 -2.02 10.44 3.59
N LEU A 51 -3.08 9.64 3.70
CA LEU A 51 -4.38 10.08 4.22
C LEU A 51 -4.40 10.15 5.74
N ASN A 52 -5.23 11.05 6.26
CA ASN A 52 -5.65 11.07 7.66
C ASN A 52 -7.19 11.03 7.72
N PRO A 53 -7.82 10.83 8.89
CA PRO A 53 -9.27 10.69 8.96
C PRO A 53 -10.04 11.86 8.34
N ALA A 54 -9.60 13.09 8.58
CA ALA A 54 -10.24 14.28 8.02
C ALA A 54 -10.16 14.32 6.48
N ARG A 55 -8.97 14.08 5.91
CA ARG A 55 -8.76 14.03 4.45
C ARG A 55 -9.54 12.89 3.81
N PHE A 56 -9.64 11.75 4.48
CA PHE A 56 -10.44 10.62 4.03
C PHE A 56 -11.92 10.99 3.92
N PHE A 57 -12.54 11.52 4.99
CA PHE A 57 -13.96 11.88 4.94
C PHE A 57 -14.26 13.02 3.97
N LEU A 58 -13.38 14.02 3.87
CA LEU A 58 -13.50 15.08 2.85
C LEU A 58 -13.43 14.51 1.44
N GLY A 59 -12.49 13.60 1.17
CA GLY A 59 -12.37 12.94 -0.12
C GLY A 59 -13.57 12.05 -0.43
N MET A 60 -14.10 11.34 0.57
CA MET A 60 -15.29 10.51 0.43
C MET A 60 -16.53 11.35 0.10
N ALA A 61 -16.71 12.48 0.78
CA ALA A 61 -17.79 13.42 0.48
C ALA A 61 -17.64 14.00 -0.94
N ALA A 62 -16.43 14.39 -1.35
CA ALA A 62 -16.16 14.88 -2.70
C ALA A 62 -16.39 13.82 -3.79
N ALA A 63 -16.23 12.54 -3.46
CA ALA A 63 -16.55 11.42 -4.33
C ALA A 63 -18.06 11.07 -4.36
N GLY A 64 -18.90 11.82 -3.64
CA GLY A 64 -20.32 11.53 -3.51
C GLY A 64 -20.59 10.22 -2.75
N PHE A 65 -19.74 9.90 -1.77
CA PHE A 65 -19.77 8.66 -0.98
C PHE A 65 -19.61 7.37 -1.78
N SER A 66 -19.12 7.46 -3.02
CA SER A 66 -18.73 6.30 -3.82
C SER A 66 -17.27 5.95 -3.54
N PHE A 67 -17.04 4.78 -2.96
CA PHE A 67 -15.69 4.25 -2.72
C PHE A 67 -14.91 4.08 -4.03
N ASP A 68 -15.54 3.59 -5.10
CA ASP A 68 -14.87 3.43 -6.39
C ASP A 68 -14.37 4.76 -6.93
N ARG A 69 -15.21 5.81 -6.90
CA ARG A 69 -14.80 7.15 -7.33
C ARG A 69 -13.69 7.71 -6.45
N PHE A 70 -13.78 7.48 -5.14
CA PHE A 70 -12.74 7.90 -4.19
C PHE A 70 -11.41 7.20 -4.50
N THR A 71 -11.40 5.87 -4.58
CA THR A 71 -10.21 5.06 -4.81
C THR A 71 -9.59 5.37 -6.17
N ASN A 72 -10.37 5.45 -7.25
CA ASN A 72 -9.86 5.85 -8.56
C ASN A 72 -9.24 7.25 -8.53
N GLY A 73 -9.85 8.18 -7.81
CA GLY A 73 -9.30 9.52 -7.61
C GLY A 73 -8.02 9.54 -6.77
N GLN A 74 -7.84 8.62 -5.83
CA GLN A 74 -6.59 8.47 -5.08
C GLN A 74 -5.49 7.82 -5.94
N LEU A 75 -5.82 6.75 -6.67
CA LEU A 75 -4.89 6.12 -7.61
C LEU A 75 -4.34 7.15 -8.61
N ALA A 76 -5.21 7.96 -9.21
CA ALA A 76 -4.79 8.99 -10.16
C ALA A 76 -3.87 10.07 -9.55
N LYS A 77 -3.90 10.29 -8.24
CA LYS A 77 -3.03 11.25 -7.55
C LYS A 77 -1.64 10.69 -7.24
N HIS A 78 -1.55 9.39 -6.99
CA HIS A 78 -0.35 8.72 -6.51
C HIS A 78 0.33 7.85 -7.56
N LEU A 79 -0.31 7.64 -8.72
CA LEU A 79 0.34 7.07 -9.90
C LEU A 79 1.27 8.14 -10.50
N GLY A 80 2.58 7.92 -10.33
CA GLY A 80 3.59 8.74 -10.98
C GLY A 80 3.60 8.60 -12.50
N PRO A 81 4.31 9.49 -13.21
CA PRO A 81 4.46 9.40 -14.68
C PRO A 81 5.14 8.10 -15.14
N ASP A 82 5.89 7.45 -14.25
CA ASP A 82 6.54 6.18 -14.48
C ASP A 82 6.61 5.36 -13.17
N PRO A 83 7.01 4.07 -13.25
CA PRO A 83 7.22 3.22 -12.09
C PRO A 83 8.17 3.78 -11.04
N ALA A 84 9.25 4.45 -11.45
CA ALA A 84 10.26 4.96 -10.53
C ALA A 84 9.70 6.10 -9.67
N ALA A 85 8.96 7.03 -10.27
CA ALA A 85 8.29 8.10 -9.54
C ALA A 85 7.25 7.59 -8.54
N THR A 86 6.51 6.53 -8.91
CA THR A 86 5.54 5.88 -8.00
C THR A 86 6.26 5.20 -6.83
N LEU A 87 7.38 4.54 -7.09
CA LEU A 87 8.21 3.91 -6.06
C LEU A 87 8.86 4.94 -5.12
N ASP A 88 9.35 6.05 -5.66
CA ASP A 88 9.98 7.12 -4.89
C ASP A 88 9.00 7.74 -3.89
N GLU A 89 7.75 7.98 -4.32
CA GLU A 89 6.69 8.42 -3.40
C GLU A 89 6.42 7.37 -2.31
N PHE A 90 6.26 6.10 -2.70
CA PHE A 90 6.03 5.01 -1.74
C PHE A 90 7.15 4.90 -0.71
N ARG A 91 8.40 4.97 -1.16
CA ARG A 91 9.59 4.96 -0.29
C ARG A 91 9.63 6.18 0.64
N GLY A 92 9.23 7.35 0.16
CA GLY A 92 9.08 8.56 0.97
C GLY A 92 8.05 8.42 2.10
N LEU A 93 7.05 7.55 1.93
CA LEU A 93 5.99 7.27 2.90
C LEU A 93 6.30 6.08 3.84
N GLN A 94 7.50 5.49 3.76
CA GLN A 94 7.89 4.32 4.55
C GLN A 94 7.60 4.50 6.05
N HIS A 95 7.93 5.66 6.62
CA HIS A 95 7.77 5.95 8.05
C HIS A 95 6.49 6.75 8.38
N ALA A 96 5.58 6.93 7.43
CA ALA A 96 4.33 7.65 7.66
C ALA A 96 3.45 6.90 8.67
N THR A 97 2.99 7.63 9.70
CA THR A 97 2.06 7.14 10.74
C THR A 97 0.64 7.68 10.58
N SER A 98 0.41 8.41 9.50
CA SER A 98 -0.93 8.79 9.04
C SER A 98 -1.63 7.60 8.41
N ALA A 99 -2.95 7.58 8.56
CA ALA A 99 -3.83 6.57 7.99
C ALA A 99 -5.28 7.07 7.92
N PRO A 100 -6.11 6.51 7.03
CA PRO A 100 -7.56 6.65 7.10
C PRO A 100 -8.15 6.21 8.46
N PRO A 101 -9.45 6.47 8.70
CA PRO A 101 -10.13 6.05 9.91
C PRO A 101 -10.12 4.52 10.05
N GLY A 102 -9.73 4.02 11.21
CA GLY A 102 -9.77 2.59 11.51
C GLY A 102 -8.75 2.20 12.60
N PRO A 103 -8.84 0.97 13.11
CA PRO A 103 -7.85 0.43 14.05
C PRO A 103 -6.45 0.38 13.42
N LYS A 104 -5.41 0.63 14.22
CA LYS A 104 -4.03 0.70 13.70
C LYS A 104 -3.59 -0.59 13.00
N VAL A 105 -4.07 -1.72 13.49
CA VAL A 105 -3.78 -3.07 12.96
C VAL A 105 -4.33 -3.30 11.55
N SER A 106 -5.36 -2.57 11.12
CA SER A 106 -5.83 -2.60 9.74
C SER A 106 -4.73 -2.18 8.76
N TRP A 107 -3.86 -1.23 9.13
CA TRP A 107 -2.75 -0.76 8.28
C TRP A 107 -1.56 -1.72 8.26
N LEU A 108 -1.42 -2.57 9.29
CA LEU A 108 -0.51 -3.71 9.23
C LEU A 108 -1.03 -4.77 8.27
N GLY A 109 -2.33 -5.11 8.35
CA GLY A 109 -2.97 -6.00 7.40
C GLY A 109 -2.86 -5.50 5.96
N GLU A 110 -3.07 -4.21 5.75
CA GLU A 110 -2.98 -3.58 4.44
C GLU A 110 -1.62 -3.81 3.76
N ILE A 111 -0.51 -3.47 4.44
CA ILE A 111 0.82 -3.64 3.84
C ILE A 111 1.20 -5.11 3.65
N VAL A 112 0.77 -6.01 4.55
CA VAL A 112 1.04 -7.45 4.43
C VAL A 112 0.26 -8.07 3.27
N LEU A 113 -1.04 -7.79 3.18
CA LEU A 113 -1.91 -8.37 2.16
C LEU A 113 -1.59 -7.82 0.77
N HIS A 114 -1.51 -6.49 0.61
CA HIS A 114 -1.17 -5.89 -0.68
C HIS A 114 0.29 -6.10 -1.09
N GLY A 115 1.20 -6.24 -0.11
CA GLY A 115 2.54 -6.74 -0.38
C GLY A 115 2.52 -8.14 -0.99
N ALA A 116 1.67 -9.05 -0.50
CA ALA A 116 1.49 -10.37 -1.10
C ALA A 116 0.80 -10.31 -2.48
N ASP A 117 -0.19 -9.43 -2.67
CA ASP A 117 -0.88 -9.23 -3.95
C ASP A 117 0.06 -8.78 -5.07
N ILE A 118 1.16 -8.09 -4.71
CA ILE A 118 2.24 -7.70 -5.62
C ILE A 118 3.25 -8.84 -5.79
N ARG A 119 3.76 -9.37 -4.68
CA ARG A 119 4.89 -10.31 -4.70
C ARG A 119 4.56 -11.64 -5.35
N GLN A 120 3.34 -12.16 -5.14
CA GLN A 120 2.97 -13.48 -5.62
C GLN A 120 2.94 -13.54 -7.16
N PRO A 121 2.27 -12.62 -7.90
CA PRO A 121 2.30 -12.62 -9.36
C PRO A 121 3.70 -12.33 -9.95
N LEU A 122 4.54 -11.62 -9.18
CA LEU A 122 5.91 -11.35 -9.56
C LEU A 122 6.86 -12.52 -9.24
N GLY A 123 6.44 -13.53 -8.47
CA GLY A 123 7.30 -14.62 -8.02
C GLY A 123 8.40 -14.16 -7.06
N ILE A 124 8.18 -13.06 -6.32
CA ILE A 124 9.14 -12.54 -5.34
C ILE A 124 8.88 -13.23 -4.00
N PRO A 125 9.85 -13.98 -3.44
CA PRO A 125 9.69 -14.60 -2.14
C PRO A 125 9.81 -13.54 -1.03
N HIS A 126 8.95 -13.62 -0.02
CA HIS A 126 9.06 -12.81 1.19
C HIS A 126 8.60 -13.61 2.41
N THR A 127 9.33 -13.47 3.52
CA THR A 127 9.00 -14.15 4.78
C THR A 127 8.49 -13.12 5.77
N TYR A 128 7.18 -13.14 6.02
CA TYR A 128 6.58 -12.30 7.05
C TYR A 128 6.92 -12.81 8.45
N SER A 129 7.10 -11.88 9.39
CA SER A 129 7.24 -12.22 10.80
C SER A 129 5.97 -12.94 11.30
N PRO A 130 6.08 -14.11 11.96
CA PRO A 130 4.92 -14.77 12.55
C PRO A 130 4.16 -13.89 13.54
N GLY A 131 4.86 -12.98 14.22
CA GLY A 131 4.26 -12.00 15.13
C GLY A 131 3.41 -10.97 14.39
N ALA A 132 3.86 -10.49 13.23
CA ALA A 132 3.10 -9.56 12.40
C ALA A 132 1.84 -10.22 11.85
N LEU A 133 1.97 -11.46 11.33
CA LEU A 133 0.84 -12.23 10.84
C LEU A 133 -0.20 -12.47 11.95
N ARG A 134 0.23 -12.91 13.13
CA ARG A 134 -0.68 -13.15 14.26
C ARG A 134 -1.44 -11.88 14.66
N GLN A 135 -0.77 -10.74 14.72
CA GLN A 135 -1.43 -9.46 15.02
C GLN A 135 -2.51 -9.11 13.99
N THR A 136 -2.27 -9.38 12.70
CA THR A 136 -3.25 -9.13 11.63
C THR A 136 -4.48 -10.02 11.73
N ILE A 137 -4.33 -11.29 12.15
CA ILE A 137 -5.44 -12.27 12.16
C ILE A 137 -6.25 -12.23 13.47
N ASP A 138 -5.62 -11.83 14.58
CA ASP A 138 -6.27 -11.71 15.90
C ASP A 138 -7.17 -10.46 16.01
N PHE A 139 -7.26 -9.65 14.95
CA PHE A 139 -8.07 -8.43 14.83
C PHE A 139 -9.38 -8.67 14.08
#